data_AF-A0A438ACU4-F1
#
_entry.id   AF-A0A438ACU4-F1
#
_cell.length_a   1.000
_cell.length_b   1.000
_cell.length_c   1.000
_cell.angle_alpha   90.00
_cell.angle_beta   90.00
_cell.angle_gamma   90.00
#
_symmetry.space_group_name_H-M   'P 1'
#
loop_
_entity.id
_entity.type
_entity.pdbx_description
1 polymer ?
#
loop_
_entity_poly.entity_id
_entity_poly.type
_entity_poly.pdbx_seq_one_letter_code
_entity_poly.pdbx_strand_id
1 'polypeptide(L)' 'HPRSLSGGSATVFVNGKPAGRVGDAISCGGSAATGSGDVGIGD' A
#
# COMPACT_ATOMS: atom_id res chain seq x y z
N HIS A 1 5.42 8.49 15.83
CA HIS A 1 4.34 7.49 15.97
C HIS A 1 4.39 6.53 14.79
N PRO A 2 4.08 5.23 14.99
CA PRO A 2 4.04 4.26 13.89
C PRO A 2 3.04 4.74 12.83
N ARG A 3 3.47 4.72 11.57
CA ARG A 3 2.65 5.05 10.41
C ARG A 3 2.32 3.76 9.69
N SER A 4 1.05 3.41 9.64
CA SER A 4 0.54 2.25 8.91
C SER A 4 -0.18 2.74 7.66
N LEU A 5 -0.21 1.88 6.64
CA LEU A 5 -1.09 2.09 5.50
C LEU A 5 -2.55 2.06 6.00
N SER A 6 -3.32 3.04 5.57
CA SER A 6 -4.76 3.15 5.78
C SER A 6 -5.55 2.62 4.58
N GLY A 7 -4.89 2.38 3.44
CA GLY A 7 -5.43 1.79 2.22
C GLY A 7 -4.46 0.78 1.61
N GLY A 8 -4.98 -0.11 0.75
CA GLY A 8 -4.22 -1.13 0.05
C GLY A 8 -5.01 -1.74 -1.11
N SER A 9 -4.43 -2.72 -1.80
CA SER A 9 -5.06 -3.46 -2.90
C SER A 9 -6.33 -4.18 -2.44
N ALA A 10 -7.39 -4.14 -3.27
CA ALA A 10 -8.64 -4.85 -3.02
C ALA A 10 -8.57 -6.35 -3.39
N THR A 11 -7.61 -6.74 -4.22
CA THR A 11 -7.52 -8.09 -4.81
C THR A 11 -6.28 -8.86 -4.37
N VAL A 12 -5.21 -8.17 -3.97
CA VAL A 12 -3.96 -8.82 -3.57
C VAL A 12 -3.68 -8.63 -2.09
N PHE A 13 -3.41 -9.76 -1.43
CA PHE A 13 -3.15 -9.84 0.00
C PHE A 13 -1.79 -10.48 0.24
N VAL A 14 -1.00 -9.89 1.14
CA VAL A 14 0.26 -10.45 1.64
C VAL A 14 0.05 -10.82 3.10
N ASN A 15 0.19 -12.11 3.41
CA ASN A 15 -0.04 -12.66 4.75
C ASN A 15 -1.42 -12.27 5.33
N GLY A 16 -2.47 -12.32 4.51
CA GLY A 16 -3.85 -11.99 4.89
C GLY A 16 -4.15 -10.50 5.05
N LYS A 17 -3.19 -9.60 4.75
CA LYS A 17 -3.39 -8.15 4.78
C LYS A 17 -3.35 -7.57 3.37
N PRO A 18 -4.14 -6.53 3.06
CA PRO A 18 -4.07 -5.84 1.76
C PRO A 18 -2.64 -5.42 1.43
N ALA A 19 -2.19 -5.70 0.20
CA ALA A 19 -0.88 -5.26 -0.27
C ALA A 19 -0.86 -3.74 -0.50
N GLY A 20 0.15 -3.04 0.02
CA GLY A 20 0.31 -1.60 -0.21
C GLY A 20 0.88 -1.29 -1.59
N ARG A 21 0.40 -0.22 -2.22
CA ARG A 21 0.82 0.26 -3.54
C ARG A 21 1.22 1.73 -3.48
N VAL A 22 1.90 2.21 -4.51
CA VAL A 22 2.17 3.65 -4.68
C VAL A 22 0.84 4.39 -4.77
N GLY A 23 0.71 5.47 -4.01
CA GLY A 23 -0.51 6.26 -3.89
C GLY A 23 -1.42 5.85 -2.73
N ASP A 24 -1.23 4.67 -2.11
CA ASP A 24 -2.08 4.26 -0.98
C ASP A 24 -1.91 5.20 0.22
N ALA A 25 -3.04 5.52 0.86
CA ALA A 25 -3.09 6.44 1.99
C ALA A 25 -2.38 5.86 3.22
N ILE A 26 -1.74 6.74 3.99
CA ILE A 26 -1.11 6.46 5.28
C ILE A 26 -1.97 7.08 6.37
N SER A 27 -2.06 6.45 7.54
CA SER A 27 -2.88 6.90 8.67
C SER A 27 -2.63 8.35 9.15
N CYS A 28 -1.48 8.92 8.78
CA CYS A 28 -1.10 10.31 9.10
C CYS A 28 -1.52 11.33 8.02
N GLY A 29 -2.28 10.92 6.99
CA GLY A 29 -2.77 11.78 5.91
C GLY A 29 -1.84 11.92 4.70
N GLY A 30 -0.70 11.22 4.68
CA GLY A 30 0.18 11.12 3.51
C GLY A 30 -0.19 9.95 2.61
N SER A 31 0.58 9.74 1.54
CA SER A 31 0.48 8.57 0.66
C SER A 31 1.84 7.91 0.42
N ALA A 32 1.84 6.64 0.04
CA ALA A 32 3.05 5.93 -0.34
C ALA A 32 3.62 6.52 -1.64
N ALA A 33 4.76 7.21 -1.55
CA ALA A 33 5.33 7.95 -2.69
C ALA A 33 6.18 7.10 -3.64
N THR A 34 6.62 5.91 -3.21
CA THR A 34 7.50 5.03 -3.99
C THR A 34 7.17 3.56 -3.74
N GLY A 35 7.55 2.70 -4.70
CA GLY A 35 7.29 1.27 -4.72
C GLY A 35 8.33 0.53 -5.57
N SER A 36 8.09 -0.73 -5.89
CA SER A 36 8.98 -1.51 -6.76
C SER A 36 8.92 -1.00 -8.21
N GLY A 37 10.08 -0.94 -8.87
CA GLY A 37 10.17 -0.60 -10.30
C GLY A 37 9.84 -1.76 -11.24
N ASP A 38 9.90 -3.00 -10.73
CA ASP A 38 9.75 -4.22 -11.53
C ASP A 38 8.45 -4.98 -11.24
N VAL A 39 7.84 -4.74 -10.07
CA VAL A 39 6.68 -5.50 -9.59
C VAL A 39 5.51 -4.57 -9.31
N GLY A 40 4.48 -4.68 -10.16
CA GLY A 40 3.15 -4.11 -9.94
C GLY A 40 2.20 -5.13 -9.34
N ILE A 41 1.26 -4.67 -8.49
CA ILE A 41 0.32 -5.53 -7.79
C ILE A 41 -1.09 -4.94 -7.90
N GLY A 42 -2.07 -5.77 -8.30
CA GLY A 42 -3.43 -5.33 -8.62
C GLY A 42 -3.58 -4.82 -10.05
N ASP A 43 -4.69 -4.12 -10.32
CA ASP A 43 -4.97 -3.36 -11.55
C ASP A 43 -4.85 -1.84 -11.34
#